data_AF-A0A0C3CLG6-F1
#
_entry.id   AF-A0A0C3CLG6-F1
#
_cell.length_a   1.000
_cell.length_b   1.000
_cell.length_c   1.000
_cell.angle_alpha   90.00
_cell.angle_beta   90.00
_cell.angle_gamma   90.00
#
_symmetry.space_group_name_H-M   'P 1'
#
loop_
_entity.id
_entity.type
_entity.pdbx_description
1 polymer ?
#
loop_
_entity_poly.entity_id
_entity_poly.type
_entity_poly.pdbx_seq_one_letter_code
_entity_poly.pdbx_strand_id
1 'polypeptide(L)'
;MSSLLPKSGTLQYPATQLVALARLILTQYQSHLQAEGDARIESDDDKDDNDTDTFLILDDLHELNLLVNLPRHIEMENLRRVEKMDPSEYSDIDDPKQPERALLNVGINRKANYLFVDAVKFRKETRGQPSNDGNWDSEDALLDFLVFLSQPEHKDLFSVGA
;
A
#
# COMPACT_ATOMS: atom_id res chain seq x y z
N MET A 1 -21.40 -18.36 -33.16
CA MET A 1 -21.16 -17.48 -31.99
C MET A 1 -19.70 -17.64 -31.61
N SER A 2 -18.87 -16.62 -31.83
CA SER A 2 -17.45 -16.68 -31.45
C SER A 2 -17.35 -16.69 -29.93
N SER A 3 -16.84 -17.78 -29.36
CA SER A 3 -16.40 -17.78 -27.98
C SER A 3 -15.19 -16.87 -27.87
N LEU A 4 -15.36 -15.72 -27.21
CA LEU A 4 -14.23 -14.93 -26.74
C LEU A 4 -13.49 -15.79 -25.72
N LEU A 5 -12.40 -16.43 -26.15
CA LEU A 5 -11.50 -17.13 -25.24
C LEU A 5 -10.93 -16.10 -24.26
N PRO A 6 -10.94 -16.38 -22.94
CA PRO A 6 -10.33 -15.49 -21.97
C PRO A 6 -8.84 -15.35 -22.30
N LYS A 7 -8.39 -14.11 -22.50
CA LYS A 7 -6.97 -13.79 -22.71
C LYS A 7 -6.33 -13.59 -21.34
N SER A 8 -5.38 -14.45 -21.00
CA SER A 8 -4.47 -14.24 -19.89
C SER A 8 -3.12 -13.72 -20.40
N GLY A 9 -2.38 -13.03 -19.54
CA GLY A 9 -1.07 -12.48 -19.84
C GLY A 9 -0.25 -12.32 -18.56
N THR A 10 1.03 -12.00 -18.72
CA THR A 10 1.95 -11.75 -17.60
C THR A 10 2.36 -10.29 -17.62
N LEU A 11 2.16 -9.60 -16.50
CA LEU A 11 2.64 -8.24 -16.30
C LEU A 11 4.00 -8.31 -15.57
N GLN A 12 4.99 -7.60 -16.09
CA GLN A 12 6.29 -7.45 -15.44
C GLN A 12 6.39 -6.05 -14.83
N TYR A 13 6.68 -5.97 -13.55
CA TYR A 13 6.84 -4.72 -12.81
C TYR A 13 7.79 -4.93 -11.63
N PRO A 14 8.45 -3.87 -11.12
CA PRO A 14 9.37 -4.00 -10.00
C PRO A 14 8.60 -4.10 -8.67
N ALA A 15 8.08 -5.29 -8.33
CA ALA A 15 7.20 -5.51 -7.18
C ALA A 15 7.78 -5.00 -5.85
N THR A 16 9.08 -5.21 -5.60
CA THR A 16 9.76 -4.68 -4.40
C THR A 16 9.73 -3.15 -4.35
N GLN A 17 9.98 -2.47 -5.47
CA GLN A 17 9.95 -1.01 -5.53
C GLN A 17 8.53 -0.48 -5.37
N LEU A 18 7.54 -1.17 -5.95
CA LEU A 18 6.13 -0.82 -5.85
C LEU A 18 5.62 -0.94 -4.41
N VAL A 19 5.98 -2.01 -3.70
CA VAL A 19 5.67 -2.18 -2.27
C VAL A 19 6.39 -1.15 -1.40
N ALA A 20 7.67 -0.87 -1.69
CA ALA A 20 8.42 0.16 -0.97
C ALA A 20 7.78 1.55 -1.16
N LEU A 21 7.35 1.87 -2.39
CA LEU A 21 6.65 3.11 -2.71
C LEU A 21 5.29 3.18 -2.00
N ALA A 22 4.50 2.10 -2.01
CA ALA A 22 3.23 2.03 -1.30
C ALA A 22 3.40 2.34 0.20
N ARG A 23 4.39 1.70 0.85
CA ARG A 23 4.71 1.96 2.26
C ARG A 23 5.12 3.41 2.50
N LEU A 24 5.96 3.95 1.63
CA LEU A 24 6.45 5.32 1.73
C LEU A 24 5.28 6.31 1.69
N ILE A 25 4.42 6.22 0.67
CA ILE A 25 3.34 7.20 0.49
C ILE A 25 2.28 7.09 1.59
N LEU A 26 1.94 5.88 2.03
CA LEU A 26 0.98 5.67 3.13
C LEU A 26 1.53 6.21 4.45
N THR A 27 2.82 5.99 4.74
CA THR A 27 3.46 6.52 5.95
C THR A 27 3.54 8.05 5.92
N GLN A 28 3.89 8.62 4.76
CA GLN A 28 3.94 10.08 4.59
C GLN A 28 2.56 10.71 4.76
N TYR A 29 1.52 10.12 4.15
CA TYR A 29 0.16 10.61 4.26
C TYR A 29 -0.40 10.49 5.68
N GLN A 30 -0.14 9.36 6.35
CA GLN A 30 -0.49 9.19 7.77
C GLN A 30 0.16 10.25 8.66
N SER A 31 1.47 10.50 8.47
CA SER A 31 2.20 11.51 9.26
C SER A 31 1.64 12.93 9.04
N HIS A 32 1.21 13.23 7.81
CA HIS A 32 0.58 14.50 7.48
C HIS A 32 -0.76 14.67 8.19
N LEU A 33 -1.65 13.68 8.11
CA LEU A 33 -2.96 13.73 8.77
C LEU A 33 -2.84 13.81 10.30
N GLN A 34 -1.85 13.14 10.89
CA GLN A 34 -1.55 13.27 12.32
C GLN A 34 -1.15 14.71 12.69
N ALA A 35 -0.22 15.30 11.94
CA ALA A 35 0.22 16.66 12.19
C ALA A 35 -0.91 17.69 11.98
N GLU A 36 -1.79 17.46 11.01
CA GLU A 36 -2.97 18.30 10.78
C GLU A 36 -3.97 18.18 11.93
N GLY A 37 -4.25 16.96 12.41
CA GLY A 37 -5.11 16.73 13.57
C GLY A 37 -4.56 17.37 14.85
N ASP A 38 -3.27 17.20 15.11
CA ASP A 38 -2.60 17.79 16.29
C ASP A 38 -2.67 19.33 16.26
N ALA A 39 -2.42 19.94 15.10
CA ALA A 39 -2.47 21.39 14.94
C ALA A 39 -3.88 21.97 15.16
N ARG A 40 -4.93 21.23 14.79
CA ARG A 40 -6.33 21.64 14.98
C ARG A 40 -6.78 21.54 16.44
N ILE A 41 -6.33 20.51 17.15
CA ILE A 41 -6.57 20.37 18.59
C ILE A 41 -5.94 21.54 19.36
N GLU A 42 -4.76 22.01 18.92
CA GLU A 42 -4.07 23.15 19.53
C GLU A 42 -4.71 24.51 19.19
N SER A 43 -5.46 24.64 18.10
CA SER A 43 -6.01 25.92 17.64
C SER A 43 -7.36 26.32 18.26
N ASP A 44 -7.94 25.49 19.14
CA ASP A 44 -9.22 25.75 19.84
C ASP A 44 -10.38 26.10 18.89
N ASP A 45 -10.29 25.65 17.62
CA ASP A 45 -11.38 25.78 16.64
C ASP A 45 -12.48 24.79 17.07
N ASP A 46 -13.61 25.35 17.51
CA ASP A 46 -14.77 24.63 18.01
C ASP A 46 -15.18 23.46 17.09
N LYS A 47 -14.79 22.24 17.48
CA LYS A 47 -15.34 20.93 17.06
C LYS A 47 -16.03 20.96 15.69
N ASP A 48 -15.23 21.13 14.65
CA ASP A 48 -15.69 20.91 13.29
C ASP A 48 -15.86 19.39 13.08
N ASP A 49 -16.92 18.98 12.38
CA ASP A 49 -17.22 17.56 12.10
C ASP A 49 -16.04 16.82 11.42
N ASN A 50 -15.12 17.59 10.84
CA ASN A 50 -13.92 17.18 10.12
C ASN A 50 -12.84 16.48 10.98
N ASP A 51 -12.82 16.69 12.29
CA ASP A 51 -11.90 15.96 13.18
C ASP A 51 -12.27 14.46 13.23
N THR A 52 -13.57 14.16 13.28
CA THR A 52 -14.07 12.78 13.27
C THR A 52 -13.67 12.06 11.98
N ASP A 53 -13.73 12.77 10.85
CA ASP A 53 -13.33 12.24 9.55
C ASP A 53 -11.82 11.95 9.48
N THR A 54 -10.99 12.81 10.06
CA THR A 54 -9.52 12.60 10.10
C THR A 54 -9.14 11.37 10.93
N PHE A 55 -9.77 11.16 12.10
CA PHE A 55 -9.53 9.96 12.92
C PHE A 55 -9.97 8.68 12.22
N LEU A 56 -11.10 8.69 11.50
CA LEU A 56 -11.57 7.53 10.73
C LEU A 56 -10.60 7.19 9.58
N ILE A 57 -10.08 8.20 8.87
CA ILE A 57 -9.09 7.99 7.80
C ILE A 57 -7.79 7.42 8.38
N LEU A 58 -7.36 7.86 9.57
CA LEU A 58 -6.16 7.34 10.23
C LEU A 58 -6.29 5.87 10.63
N ASP A 59 -7.46 5.44 11.12
CA ASP A 59 -7.71 4.02 11.44
C ASP A 59 -7.68 3.15 10.16
N ASP A 60 -8.32 3.64 9.10
CA ASP A 60 -8.31 2.98 7.79
C ASP A 60 -6.90 2.89 7.20
N LEU A 61 -6.07 3.94 7.35
CA LEU A 61 -4.66 3.93 6.97
C LEU A 61 -3.84 2.94 7.79
N HIS A 62 -4.13 2.80 9.08
CA HIS A 62 -3.44 1.84 9.93
C HIS A 62 -3.72 0.40 9.47
N GLU A 63 -4.99 0.08 9.18
CA GLU A 63 -5.40 -1.21 8.63
C GLU A 63 -4.70 -1.50 7.29
N LEU A 64 -4.64 -0.52 6.38
CA LEU A 64 -3.99 -0.67 5.08
C LEU A 64 -2.48 -0.83 5.20
N ASN A 65 -1.83 -0.05 6.08
CA ASN A 65 -0.40 -0.19 6.37
C ASN A 65 -0.09 -1.58 6.91
N LEU A 66 -0.95 -2.16 7.75
CA LEU A 66 -0.78 -3.52 8.24
C LEU A 66 -0.80 -4.52 7.08
N LEU A 67 -1.71 -4.39 6.12
CA LEU A 67 -1.79 -5.30 4.96
C LEU A 67 -0.54 -5.27 4.07
N VAL A 68 -0.02 -4.07 3.79
CA VAL A 68 1.21 -3.90 2.98
C VAL A 68 2.46 -4.37 3.74
N ASN A 69 2.44 -4.32 5.08
CA ASN A 69 3.54 -4.75 5.94
C ASN A 69 3.40 -6.18 6.47
N LEU A 70 2.26 -6.85 6.25
CA LEU A 70 1.94 -8.17 6.81
C LEU A 70 3.05 -9.20 6.55
N PRO A 71 3.62 -9.33 5.33
CA PRO A 71 4.76 -10.22 5.10
C PRO A 71 5.96 -9.97 6.02
N ARG A 72 6.29 -8.69 6.24
CA ARG A 72 7.41 -8.27 7.08
C ARG A 72 7.11 -8.46 8.58
N HIS A 73 5.85 -8.35 8.97
CA HIS A 73 5.40 -8.62 10.33
C HIS A 73 5.44 -10.13 10.64
N ILE A 74 5.01 -10.98 9.71
CA ILE A 74 5.12 -12.44 9.84
C ILE A 74 6.60 -12.85 9.94
N GLU A 75 7.46 -12.29 9.08
CA GLU A 75 8.92 -12.49 9.16
C GLU A 75 9.49 -12.08 10.53
N MET A 76 9.16 -10.89 11.02
CA MET A 76 9.61 -10.41 12.33
C MET A 76 9.06 -11.23 13.52
N GLU A 77 7.79 -11.65 13.48
CA GLU A 77 7.23 -12.53 14.51
C GLU A 77 7.89 -13.90 14.49
N ASN A 78 8.11 -14.48 13.31
CA ASN A 78 8.78 -15.77 13.16
C ASN A 78 10.24 -15.68 13.64
N LEU A 79 10.96 -14.61 13.32
CA LEU A 79 12.31 -14.32 13.84
C LEU A 79 12.33 -14.16 15.38
N ARG A 80 11.25 -13.65 15.99
CA ARG A 80 11.09 -13.60 17.46
C ARG A 80 10.71 -14.94 18.07
N ARG A 81 10.12 -15.86 17.31
CA ARG A 81 9.72 -17.22 17.72
C ARG A 81 10.80 -18.28 17.47
N VAL A 82 12.00 -17.88 17.02
CA VAL A 82 13.14 -18.75 16.64
C VAL A 82 13.56 -19.76 17.73
N GLU A 83 13.17 -19.58 18.99
CA GLU A 83 13.43 -20.59 20.02
C GLU A 83 12.50 -21.84 19.99
N LYS A 84 11.45 -21.89 19.16
CA LYS A 84 10.44 -22.99 19.22
C LYS A 84 9.92 -23.58 17.90
N MET A 85 10.35 -23.13 16.72
CA MET A 85 9.77 -23.59 15.44
C MET A 85 10.62 -24.65 14.74
N ASP A 86 9.93 -25.61 14.13
CA ASP A 86 10.50 -26.70 13.34
C ASP A 86 11.04 -26.13 12.00
N PRO A 87 12.21 -26.55 11.49
CA PRO A 87 12.78 -26.10 10.22
C PRO A 87 11.83 -26.19 9.02
N SER A 88 10.83 -27.07 9.07
CA SER A 88 9.80 -27.20 8.03
C SER A 88 8.80 -26.04 7.96
N GLU A 89 8.71 -25.20 9.01
CA GLU A 89 7.82 -24.02 9.07
C GLU A 89 8.47 -22.74 8.49
N TYR A 90 9.73 -22.80 8.08
CA TYR A 90 10.47 -21.66 7.51
C TYR A 90 10.20 -21.43 6.01
N SER A 91 9.49 -22.34 5.31
CA SER A 91 9.38 -22.27 3.84
C SER A 91 8.62 -21.06 3.31
N ASP A 92 7.79 -20.41 4.14
CA ASP A 92 7.02 -19.22 3.75
C ASP A 92 7.77 -17.90 4.00
N ILE A 93 8.87 -17.93 4.76
CA ILE A 93 9.63 -16.73 5.15
C ILE A 93 10.49 -16.22 3.99
N ASP A 94 11.08 -17.12 3.21
CA ASP A 94 11.92 -16.81 2.06
C ASP A 94 11.15 -16.81 0.73
N ASP A 95 9.80 -16.72 0.74
CA ASP A 95 9.04 -16.70 -0.51
C ASP A 95 9.37 -15.42 -1.32
N PRO A 96 10.03 -15.53 -2.50
CA PRO A 96 10.38 -14.36 -3.30
C PRO A 96 9.16 -13.59 -3.81
N LYS A 97 7.95 -14.18 -3.72
CA LYS A 97 6.68 -13.60 -4.18
C LYS A 97 5.90 -12.87 -3.08
N GLN A 98 6.50 -12.68 -1.90
CA GLN A 98 5.91 -11.92 -0.79
C GLN A 98 5.50 -10.48 -1.19
N PRO A 99 6.29 -9.72 -1.98
CA PRO A 99 5.88 -8.39 -2.43
C PRO A 99 4.58 -8.42 -3.26
N GLU A 100 4.44 -9.38 -4.16
CA GLU A 100 3.26 -9.57 -5.00
C GLU A 100 2.05 -9.95 -4.15
N ARG A 101 2.21 -10.84 -3.16
CA ARG A 101 1.14 -11.17 -2.20
C ARG A 101 0.68 -9.95 -1.39
N ALA A 102 1.61 -9.11 -0.94
CA ALA A 102 1.29 -7.86 -0.24
C ALA A 102 0.42 -6.94 -1.09
N LEU A 103 0.75 -6.82 -2.38
CA LEU A 103 0.03 -5.99 -3.34
C LEU A 103 -1.36 -6.55 -3.67
N LEU A 104 -1.52 -7.87 -3.77
CA LEU A 104 -2.84 -8.46 -3.96
C LEU A 104 -3.77 -8.21 -2.77
N ASN A 105 -3.22 -8.23 -1.54
CA ASN A 105 -4.00 -7.97 -0.34
C ASN A 105 -4.52 -6.52 -0.28
N VAL A 106 -3.86 -5.58 -0.95
CA VAL A 106 -4.34 -4.19 -1.08
C VAL A 106 -5.68 -4.14 -1.81
N GLY A 107 -5.81 -4.81 -2.96
CA GLY A 107 -7.05 -4.80 -3.76
C GLY A 107 -8.24 -5.51 -3.09
N ILE A 108 -7.97 -6.32 -2.05
CA ILE A 108 -9.03 -6.96 -1.25
C ILE A 108 -9.70 -5.95 -0.30
N ASN A 109 -8.95 -4.95 0.17
CA ASN A 109 -9.49 -3.97 1.09
C ASN A 109 -10.29 -2.89 0.33
N ARG A 110 -11.59 -2.79 0.60
CA ARG A 110 -12.49 -1.81 -0.05
C ARG A 110 -12.07 -0.35 0.19
N LYS A 111 -11.36 -0.10 1.29
CA LYS A 111 -10.85 1.23 1.67
C LYS A 111 -9.56 1.59 0.93
N ALA A 112 -8.87 0.61 0.35
CA ALA A 112 -7.59 0.83 -0.31
C ALA A 112 -7.68 1.88 -1.41
N ASN A 113 -8.77 1.88 -2.19
CA ASN A 113 -8.87 2.77 -3.35
C ASN A 113 -8.82 4.25 -2.97
N TYR A 114 -9.69 4.70 -2.07
CA TYR A 114 -9.72 6.12 -1.70
C TYR A 114 -8.41 6.53 -1.01
N LEU A 115 -7.87 5.67 -0.13
CA LEU A 115 -6.61 5.92 0.56
C LEU A 115 -5.41 6.03 -0.39
N PHE A 116 -5.30 5.15 -1.38
CA PHE A 116 -4.24 5.23 -2.37
C PHE A 116 -4.42 6.42 -3.30
N VAL A 117 -5.65 6.77 -3.69
CA VAL A 117 -5.90 7.98 -4.49
C VAL A 117 -5.44 9.23 -3.75
N ASP A 118 -5.80 9.37 -2.48
CA ASP A 118 -5.43 10.54 -1.67
C ASP A 118 -3.94 10.57 -1.35
N ALA A 119 -3.35 9.44 -0.94
CA ALA A 119 -1.92 9.34 -0.66
C ALA A 119 -1.06 9.59 -1.91
N VAL A 120 -1.48 9.12 -3.08
CA VAL A 120 -0.81 9.39 -4.35
C VAL A 120 -0.91 10.86 -4.73
N LYS A 121 -2.10 11.46 -4.59
CA LYS A 121 -2.29 12.90 -4.82
C LYS A 121 -1.38 13.72 -3.91
N PHE A 122 -1.41 13.44 -2.60
CA PHE A 122 -0.53 14.06 -1.62
C PHE A 122 0.94 13.90 -1.99
N ARG A 123 1.39 12.70 -2.38
CA ARG A 123 2.77 12.46 -2.82
C ARG A 123 3.13 13.29 -4.05
N LYS A 124 2.26 13.37 -5.06
CA LYS A 124 2.52 14.15 -6.28
C LYS A 124 2.58 15.66 -6.01
N GLU A 125 1.82 16.14 -5.03
CA GLU A 125 1.77 17.56 -4.61
C GLU A 125 2.95 17.95 -3.70
N THR A 126 3.44 17.02 -2.87
CA THR A 126 4.50 17.28 -1.88
C THR A 126 5.89 16.81 -2.28
N ARG A 127 6.02 15.97 -3.32
CA ARG A 127 7.32 15.57 -3.83
C ARG A 127 8.08 16.81 -4.31
N GLY A 128 9.31 16.96 -3.82
CA GLY A 128 10.19 18.05 -4.20
C GLY A 128 10.67 17.96 -5.64
N GLN A 129 11.81 18.58 -5.93
CA GLN A 129 12.43 18.43 -7.26
C GLN A 129 12.92 17.00 -7.48
N PRO A 130 12.76 16.46 -8.71
CA PRO A 130 13.35 15.17 -9.05
C PRO A 130 14.88 15.27 -8.97
N SER A 131 15.51 14.23 -8.44
CA SER A 131 16.97 14.16 -8.32
C SER A 131 17.65 13.94 -9.69
N ASN A 132 18.73 14.70 -9.95
CA ASN A 132 19.67 14.57 -11.09
C ASN A 132 19.05 14.43 -12.49
N ASP A 133 18.71 15.55 -13.13
CA ASP A 133 18.24 15.66 -14.54
C ASP A 133 17.05 14.76 -14.94
N GLY A 134 16.45 14.06 -13.97
CA GLY A 134 15.37 13.11 -14.18
C GLY A 134 13.98 13.75 -14.15
N ASN A 135 13.00 13.01 -14.68
CA ASN A 135 11.58 13.30 -14.48
C ASN A 135 10.98 12.29 -13.49
N TRP A 136 9.72 12.51 -13.11
CA TRP A 136 8.99 11.62 -12.21
C TRP A 136 8.32 10.45 -12.92
N ASP A 137 8.49 10.26 -14.23
CA ASP A 137 7.68 9.33 -15.04
C ASP A 137 7.71 7.89 -14.50
N SER A 138 8.87 7.43 -14.02
CA SER A 138 8.99 6.09 -13.43
C SER A 138 8.25 5.97 -12.11
N GLU A 139 8.31 6.99 -11.25
CA GLU A 139 7.52 7.01 -10.01
C GLU A 139 6.04 7.16 -10.32
N ASP A 140 5.67 8.05 -11.25
CA ASP A 140 4.28 8.27 -11.67
C ASP A 140 3.63 7.02 -12.23
N ALA A 141 4.33 6.25 -13.06
CA ALA A 141 3.84 4.98 -13.56
C ALA A 141 3.60 3.97 -12.42
N LEU A 142 4.46 3.94 -11.40
CA LEU A 142 4.28 3.08 -10.23
C LEU A 142 3.13 3.57 -9.35
N LEU A 143 2.97 4.88 -9.14
CA LEU A 143 1.86 5.46 -8.39
C LEU A 143 0.53 5.18 -9.08
N ASP A 144 0.45 5.37 -10.39
CA ASP A 144 -0.75 5.09 -11.17
C ASP A 144 -1.08 3.59 -11.14
N PHE A 145 -0.05 2.73 -11.14
CA PHE A 145 -0.25 1.29 -10.99
C PHE A 145 -0.73 0.91 -9.58
N LEU A 146 -0.29 1.58 -8.52
CA LEU A 146 -0.86 1.39 -7.16
C LEU A 146 -2.35 1.74 -7.12
N VAL A 147 -2.73 2.87 -7.72
CA VAL A 147 -4.15 3.26 -7.82
C VAL A 147 -4.92 2.19 -8.60
N PHE A 148 -4.37 1.68 -9.70
CA PHE A 148 -5.00 0.59 -10.44
C PHE A 148 -5.20 -0.65 -9.58
N LEU A 149 -4.18 -1.11 -8.85
CA LEU A 149 -4.26 -2.28 -7.97
C LEU A 149 -5.21 -2.11 -6.79
N SER A 150 -5.42 -0.88 -6.33
CA SER A 150 -6.29 -0.56 -5.20
C SER A 150 -7.79 -0.68 -5.50
N GLN A 151 -8.19 -0.79 -6.77
CA GLN A 151 -9.60 -0.88 -7.15
C GLN A 151 -10.16 -2.27 -6.81
N PRO A 152 -11.26 -2.36 -6.03
CA PRO A 152 -11.86 -3.65 -5.66
C PRO A 152 -12.27 -4.50 -6.86
N GLU A 153 -12.64 -3.87 -7.97
CA GLU A 153 -12.99 -4.52 -9.24
C GLU A 153 -11.80 -5.25 -9.88
N HIS A 154 -10.57 -4.88 -9.52
CA HIS A 154 -9.35 -5.43 -10.09
C HIS A 154 -8.75 -6.57 -9.25
N LYS A 155 -9.29 -6.85 -8.06
CA LYS A 155 -8.73 -7.87 -7.15
C LYS A 155 -8.60 -9.26 -7.80
N ASP A 156 -9.53 -9.63 -8.67
CA ASP A 156 -9.59 -10.95 -9.30
C ASP A 156 -8.87 -10.97 -10.68
N LEU A 157 -8.31 -9.84 -11.12
CA LEU A 157 -7.52 -9.75 -12.36
C LEU A 157 -6.10 -10.30 -12.20
N PHE A 158 -5.62 -10.42 -10.97
CA PHE A 158 -4.25 -10.80 -10.68
C PHE A 158 -4.20 -12.03 -9.78
N SER A 159 -3.24 -12.90 -10.07
CA SER A 159 -2.85 -13.99 -9.18
C SER A 159 -1.34 -14.04 -9.15
N VAL A 160 -0.79 -14.48 -8.02
CA VAL A 160 0.62 -14.83 -7.96
C VAL A 160 0.77 -16.13 -8.76
N GLY A 161 1.51 -16.10 -9.88
CA GLY A 161 1.78 -17.30 -10.66
C GLY A 161 2.43 -18.38 -9.78
N ALA A 162 2.23 -19.66 -10.12
CA ALA A 162 2.82 -20.80 -9.41
C ALA A 162 4.35 -20.73 -9.38
#